data_AF-A0A4Q3RZQ8-F1
#
_entry.id   AF-A0A4Q3RZQ8-F1
#
_cell.length_a   1.000
_cell.length_b   1.000
_cell.length_c   1.000
_cell.angle_alpha   90.00
_cell.angle_beta   90.00
_cell.angle_gamma   90.00
#
_symmetry.space_group_name_H-M   'P 1'
#
loop_
_entity.id
_entity.type
_entity.pdbx_description
1 polymer ?
#
loop_
_entity_poly.entity_id
_entity_poly.type
_entity_poly.pdbx_seq_one_letter_code
_entity_poly.pdbx_strand_id
1 'polypeptide(L)'
;MSINVDHRPRIRPGLATSDWAMEILAAIVLLMIWAFAVYAYDVLPKIIPTHFNGSGVPDAYGSKSTLFILPSIGVVLYIGITWLNTRPHIFNYLNPITPENALRQYTFATRLLRIIKLIVLVLFAAILWYTYRSAQGQQLSKGFFVPALVFIIVVPNLLVVIYLIKSFSKR
;
A
#
# COMPACT_ATOMS: atom_id res chain seq x y z
N MET A 1 -13.93 -29.55 1.74
CA MET A 1 -13.24 -29.63 0.43
C MET A 1 -11.91 -28.89 0.56
N SER A 2 -10.78 -29.58 0.79
CA SER A 2 -9.47 -28.95 0.80
C SER A 2 -9.08 -28.59 -0.64
N ILE A 3 -8.85 -27.31 -0.92
CA ILE A 3 -8.46 -26.85 -2.25
C ILE A 3 -7.00 -27.27 -2.44
N ASN A 4 -6.76 -28.33 -3.21
CA ASN A 4 -5.40 -28.82 -3.44
C ASN A 4 -4.62 -27.81 -4.32
N VAL A 5 -3.66 -27.11 -3.72
CA VAL A 5 -2.92 -25.99 -4.34
C VAL A 5 -1.89 -26.49 -5.37
N ASP A 6 -1.48 -27.76 -5.29
CA ASP A 6 -0.36 -28.31 -6.05
C ASP A 6 -0.63 -28.48 -7.56
N HIS A 7 -1.90 -28.57 -7.97
CA HIS A 7 -2.29 -28.73 -9.38
C HIS A 7 -2.56 -27.42 -10.13
N ARG A 8 -2.33 -26.26 -9.48
CA ARG A 8 -2.59 -24.96 -10.12
C ARG A 8 -1.57 -24.66 -11.24
N PRO A 9 -2.01 -24.16 -12.41
CA PRO A 9 -1.10 -23.78 -13.50
C PRO A 9 -0.05 -22.77 -13.03
N ARG A 10 1.24 -23.04 -13.24
CA ARG A 10 2.33 -22.14 -12.83
C ARG A 10 2.68 -21.15 -13.95
N ILE A 11 1.72 -20.32 -14.32
CA ILE A 11 1.88 -19.30 -15.36
C ILE A 11 2.12 -17.93 -14.73
N ARG A 12 2.96 -17.11 -15.37
CA ARG A 12 3.20 -15.72 -14.97
C ARG A 12 2.45 -14.80 -15.94
N PRO A 13 1.50 -13.98 -15.45
CA PRO A 13 0.89 -12.94 -16.27
C PRO A 13 1.96 -12.00 -16.83
N GLY A 14 1.85 -11.66 -18.12
CA GLY A 14 2.65 -10.58 -18.70
C GLY A 14 2.32 -9.24 -18.03
N LEU A 15 3.33 -8.38 -17.87
CA LEU A 15 3.15 -7.04 -17.32
C LEU A 15 2.71 -6.09 -18.44
N ALA A 16 1.56 -5.44 -18.27
CA ALA A 16 1.17 -4.34 -19.15
C ALA A 16 1.92 -3.06 -18.78
N THR A 17 1.84 -2.05 -19.64
CA THR A 17 2.41 -0.72 -19.38
C THR A 17 1.89 -0.11 -18.07
N SER A 18 0.61 -0.31 -17.75
CA SER A 18 0.01 0.15 -16.49
C SER A 18 0.59 -0.57 -15.27
N ASP A 19 0.93 -1.85 -15.39
CA ASP A 19 1.56 -2.62 -14.32
C ASP A 19 2.95 -2.05 -14.00
N TRP A 20 3.75 -1.76 -15.04
CA TRP A 20 5.05 -1.11 -14.88
C TRP A 20 4.96 0.30 -14.31
N ALA A 21 3.99 1.10 -14.78
CA ALA A 21 3.76 2.44 -14.25
C ALA A 21 3.47 2.41 -12.74
N MET A 22 2.65 1.46 -12.26
CA MET A 22 2.38 1.29 -10.83
C MET A 22 3.63 0.89 -10.03
N GLU A 23 4.46 -0.01 -10.58
CA GLU A 23 5.71 -0.45 -9.95
C GLU A 23 6.71 0.70 -9.77
N ILE A 24 6.90 1.49 -10.84
CA ILE A 24 7.78 2.66 -10.86
C ILE A 24 7.25 3.73 -9.92
N LEU A 25 5.95 4.05 -9.98
CA LEU A 25 5.33 5.04 -9.10
C LEU A 25 5.49 4.63 -7.63
N ALA A 26 5.25 3.37 -7.29
CA ALA A 26 5.46 2.86 -5.93
C ALA A 26 6.92 2.99 -5.48
N ALA A 27 7.90 2.72 -6.36
CA ALA A 27 9.31 2.93 -6.05
C ALA A 27 9.63 4.42 -5.81
N ILE A 28 9.12 5.31 -6.66
CA ILE A 28 9.30 6.76 -6.50
C ILE A 28 8.71 7.23 -5.18
N VAL A 29 7.49 6.80 -4.83
CA VAL A 29 6.86 7.14 -3.54
C VAL A 29 7.70 6.64 -2.36
N LEU A 30 8.22 5.41 -2.42
CA LEU A 30 9.10 4.88 -1.38
C LEU A 30 10.39 5.71 -1.23
N LEU A 31 11.02 6.10 -2.33
CA LEU A 31 12.21 6.96 -2.30
C LEU A 31 11.89 8.34 -1.72
N MET A 32 10.74 8.93 -2.08
CA MET A 32 10.29 10.21 -1.52
C MET A 32 10.04 10.12 -0.02
N ILE A 33 9.45 9.02 0.47
CA ILE A 33 9.25 8.78 1.91
C ILE A 33 10.59 8.75 2.65
N TRP A 34 11.59 8.05 2.12
CA TRP A 34 12.93 8.02 2.71
C TRP A 34 13.61 9.39 2.70
N ALA A 35 13.61 10.07 1.54
CA ALA A 35 14.18 11.41 1.42
C ALA A 35 13.53 12.39 2.40
N PHE A 36 12.19 12.34 2.51
CA PHE A 36 11.45 13.19 3.43
C PHE A 36 11.69 12.83 4.90
N ALA A 37 11.84 11.55 5.25
CA ALA A 37 12.18 11.13 6.60
C ALA A 37 13.56 11.63 7.03
N VAL A 38 14.56 11.58 6.14
CA VAL A 38 15.91 12.13 6.38
C VAL A 38 15.84 13.63 6.58
N TYR A 39 15.15 14.36 5.69
CA TYR A 39 14.95 15.79 5.84
C TYR A 39 14.26 16.16 7.15
N ALA A 40 13.14 15.50 7.47
CA ALA A 40 12.39 15.72 8.69
C ALA A 40 13.24 15.41 9.94
N TYR A 41 14.07 14.37 9.90
CA TYR A 41 14.95 14.04 10.99
C TYR A 41 15.95 15.17 11.28
N ASP A 42 16.46 15.87 10.28
CA ASP A 42 17.41 16.97 10.46
C ASP A 42 16.76 18.17 11.17
N VAL A 43 15.57 18.57 10.72
CA VAL A 43 14.92 19.82 11.16
C VAL A 43 14.03 19.69 12.39
N LEU A 44 13.59 18.49 12.76
CA LEU A 44 12.67 18.28 13.88
C LEU A 44 13.38 18.17 15.24
N PRO A 45 12.68 18.55 16.33
CA PRO A 45 13.18 18.39 17.70
C PRO A 45 13.42 16.93 18.06
N LYS A 46 14.22 16.67 19.11
CA LYS A 46 14.54 15.31 19.57
C LYS A 46 13.30 14.47 19.91
N ILE A 47 12.24 15.11 20.41
CA ILE A 47 10.98 14.47 20.79
C ILE A 47 9.87 14.97 19.87
N ILE A 48 9.13 14.04 19.26
CA ILE A 48 8.02 14.31 18.33
C ILE A 48 6.80 13.45 18.69
N PRO A 49 5.59 13.79 18.19
CA PRO A 49 4.45 12.88 18.20
C PRO A 49 4.79 11.54 17.55
N THR A 50 4.38 10.43 18.17
CA THR A 50 4.58 9.08 17.64
C THR A 50 3.30 8.27 17.51
N HIS A 51 2.23 8.70 18.19
CA HIS A 51 0.91 8.11 18.09
C HIS A 51 -0.15 9.20 18.11
N PHE A 52 -1.27 8.94 17.43
CA PHE A 52 -2.41 9.84 17.33
C PHE A 52 -3.68 9.05 17.63
N ASN A 53 -4.58 9.63 18.42
CA ASN A 53 -5.88 9.02 18.69
C ASN A 53 -6.82 9.11 17.47
N GLY A 54 -8.03 8.56 17.59
CA GLY A 54 -9.04 8.58 16.52
C GLY A 54 -9.48 9.96 16.05
N SER A 55 -9.16 11.02 16.81
CA SER A 55 -9.39 12.42 16.45
C SER A 55 -8.14 13.09 15.87
N GLY A 56 -7.11 12.32 15.51
CA GLY A 56 -5.85 12.84 14.97
C GLY A 56 -5.03 13.66 15.97
N VAL A 57 -5.32 13.60 17.27
CA VAL A 57 -4.56 14.35 18.28
C VAL A 57 -3.42 13.49 18.80
N PRO A 58 -2.18 14.02 18.91
CA PRO A 58 -1.08 13.32 19.55
C PRO A 58 -1.44 12.87 20.97
N ASP A 59 -1.31 11.58 21.25
CA ASP A 59 -1.49 11.00 22.59
C ASP A 59 -0.24 10.22 23.07
N ALA A 60 0.79 10.08 22.21
CA ALA A 60 2.12 9.62 22.60
C ALA A 60 3.23 10.40 21.87
N TYR A 61 4.38 10.51 22.54
CA TYR A 61 5.57 11.20 22.04
C TYR A 61 6.82 10.33 22.25
N GLY A 62 7.83 10.51 21.40
CA GLY A 62 9.06 9.74 21.47
C GLY A 62 10.18 10.32 20.61
N SER A 63 11.29 9.58 20.51
CA SER A 63 12.47 9.97 19.73
C SER A 63 12.12 10.18 18.25
N LYS A 64 12.65 11.24 17.63
CA LYS A 64 12.53 11.48 16.18
C LYS A 64 13.10 10.38 15.28
N SER A 65 13.87 9.44 15.85
CA SER A 65 14.28 8.23 15.12
C SER A 65 13.09 7.36 14.67
N THR A 66 11.92 7.51 15.28
CA THR A 66 10.69 6.81 14.87
C THR A 66 10.24 7.14 13.45
N LEU A 67 10.68 8.29 12.88
CA LEU A 67 10.41 8.68 11.49
C LEU A 67 10.86 7.61 10.47
N PHE A 68 11.84 6.77 10.83
CA PHE A 68 12.37 5.73 9.95
C PHE A 68 11.62 4.39 10.03
N ILE A 69 10.68 4.22 10.97
CA ILE A 69 9.93 2.97 11.13
C ILE A 69 9.05 2.71 9.90
N LEU A 70 8.20 3.68 9.51
CA LEU A 70 7.31 3.53 8.36
C LEU A 70 8.06 3.38 7.02
N PRO A 71 9.10 4.18 6.71
CA PRO A 71 9.94 3.94 5.53
C PRO A 71 10.53 2.52 5.49
N SER A 72 11.01 2.01 6.63
CA SER A 72 11.61 0.66 6.71
C SER A 72 10.57 -0.44 6.47
N ILE A 73 9.40 -0.34 7.11
CA ILE A 73 8.28 -1.25 6.85
C ILE A 73 7.86 -1.15 5.37
N GLY A 74 7.87 0.06 4.80
CA GLY A 74 7.59 0.31 3.39
C GLY A 74 8.52 -0.46 2.45
N VAL A 75 9.82 -0.55 2.74
CA VAL A 75 10.78 -1.35 1.97
C VAL A 75 10.43 -2.83 2.04
N VAL A 76 10.19 -3.35 3.24
CA VAL A 76 9.84 -4.77 3.45
C VAL A 76 8.56 -5.12 2.68
N LEU A 77 7.52 -4.29 2.78
CA LEU A 77 6.26 -4.50 2.07
C LEU A 77 6.42 -4.37 0.56
N TYR A 78 7.20 -3.39 0.08
CA TYR A 78 7.46 -3.22 -1.35
C TYR A 78 8.12 -4.46 -1.93
N ILE A 79 9.21 -4.94 -1.31
CA ILE A 79 9.95 -6.13 -1.75
C ILE A 79 9.07 -7.37 -1.63
N GLY A 80 8.41 -7.56 -0.48
CA GLY A 80 7.58 -8.72 -0.20
C GLY A 80 6.41 -8.87 -1.18
N ILE A 81 5.66 -7.80 -1.44
CA ILE A 81 4.56 -7.81 -2.40
C ILE A 81 5.07 -8.01 -3.83
N THR A 82 6.19 -7.37 -4.20
CA THR A 82 6.80 -7.55 -5.53
C THR A 82 7.23 -9.00 -5.74
N TRP A 83 7.81 -9.64 -4.72
CA TRP A 83 8.18 -11.04 -4.73
C TRP A 83 6.94 -11.95 -4.80
N LEU A 84 5.88 -11.68 -4.03
CA LEU A 84 4.61 -12.42 -4.07
C LEU A 84 3.97 -12.36 -5.47
N ASN A 85 4.02 -11.20 -6.13
CA ASN A 85 3.48 -11.01 -7.48
C ASN A 85 4.14 -11.89 -8.55
N THR A 86 5.31 -12.47 -8.27
CA THR A 86 5.96 -13.45 -9.17
C THR A 86 5.41 -14.88 -9.02
N ARG A 87 4.60 -15.13 -7.98
CA ARG A 87 4.04 -16.45 -7.61
C ARG A 87 2.52 -16.39 -7.39
N PRO A 88 1.71 -15.93 -8.38
CA PRO A 88 0.28 -15.78 -8.18
C PRO A 88 -0.46 -17.09 -7.83
N HIS A 89 0.10 -18.25 -8.17
CA HIS A 89 -0.52 -19.55 -7.88
C HIS A 89 -0.70 -19.86 -6.39
N ILE A 90 0.08 -19.22 -5.50
CA ILE A 90 -0.01 -19.43 -4.04
C ILE A 90 -1.08 -18.57 -3.36
N PHE A 91 -1.70 -17.63 -4.08
CA PHE A 91 -2.70 -16.75 -3.49
C PHE A 91 -4.00 -17.49 -3.16
N ASN A 92 -4.79 -16.89 -2.29
CA ASN A 92 -6.15 -17.34 -2.01
C ASN A 92 -7.10 -16.75 -3.05
N TYR A 93 -7.80 -17.62 -3.78
CA TYR A 93 -8.79 -17.25 -4.79
C TYR A 93 -10.16 -17.72 -4.35
N LEU A 94 -11.19 -16.90 -4.61
CA LEU A 94 -12.59 -17.23 -4.29
C LEU A 94 -13.10 -18.43 -5.08
N ASN A 95 -12.67 -18.56 -6.34
CA ASN A 95 -13.03 -19.66 -7.22
C ASN A 95 -11.83 -20.58 -7.44
N PRO A 96 -12.07 -21.89 -7.66
CA PRO A 96 -11.02 -22.81 -8.08
C PRO A 96 -10.30 -22.30 -9.34
N ILE A 97 -8.98 -22.44 -9.34
CA ILE A 97 -8.15 -22.06 -10.48
C ILE A 97 -8.05 -23.23 -11.44
N THR A 98 -8.47 -23.00 -12.69
CA THR A 98 -8.43 -23.96 -13.80
C THR A 98 -7.47 -23.45 -14.88
N PRO A 99 -6.98 -24.31 -15.79
CA PRO A 99 -6.14 -23.89 -16.91
C PRO A 99 -6.74 -22.73 -17.74
N GLU A 100 -8.06 -22.74 -17.91
CA GLU A 100 -8.80 -21.77 -18.73
C GLU A 100 -8.92 -20.39 -18.05
N ASN A 101 -9.00 -20.36 -16.71
CA ASN A 101 -9.20 -19.12 -15.95
C ASN A 101 -7.92 -18.56 -15.32
N ALA A 102 -6.86 -19.36 -15.20
CA ALA A 102 -5.66 -19.03 -14.42
C ALA A 102 -5.02 -17.71 -14.86
N LEU A 103 -4.83 -17.50 -16.16
CA LEU A 103 -4.15 -16.30 -16.66
C LEU A 103 -4.90 -15.04 -16.22
N ARG A 104 -6.22 -15.09 -16.34
CA ARG A 104 -7.11 -13.99 -16.00
C ARG A 104 -7.11 -13.73 -14.49
N GLN A 105 -7.32 -14.76 -13.67
CA GLN A 105 -7.36 -14.63 -12.21
C GLN A 105 -6.02 -14.13 -11.65
N TYR A 106 -4.90 -14.62 -12.17
CA TYR A 106 -3.57 -14.23 -11.72
C TYR A 106 -3.25 -12.80 -12.13
N THR A 107 -3.65 -12.38 -13.33
CA THR A 107 -3.50 -10.98 -13.77
C THR A 107 -4.20 -10.04 -12.81
N PHE A 108 -5.42 -10.40 -12.38
CA PHE A 108 -6.19 -9.55 -11.48
C PHE A 108 -5.64 -9.53 -10.06
N ALA A 109 -5.31 -10.68 -9.50
CA ALA A 109 -4.77 -10.73 -8.15
C ALA A 109 -3.43 -9.98 -8.05
N THR A 110 -2.55 -10.13 -9.04
CA THR A 110 -1.27 -9.39 -9.05
C THR A 110 -1.46 -7.89 -9.23
N ARG A 111 -2.39 -7.45 -10.08
CA ARG A 111 -2.75 -6.03 -10.22
C ARG A 111 -3.29 -5.43 -8.92
N LEU A 112 -4.20 -6.14 -8.26
CA LEU A 112 -4.76 -5.69 -6.99
C LEU A 112 -3.64 -5.52 -5.95
N LEU A 113 -2.71 -6.47 -5.86
CA LEU A 113 -1.56 -6.35 -4.96
C LEU A 113 -0.63 -5.17 -5.29
N ARG A 114 -0.41 -4.85 -6.58
CA ARG A 114 0.35 -3.65 -6.97
C ARG A 114 -0.31 -2.37 -6.48
N ILE A 115 -1.63 -2.30 -6.59
CA ILE A 115 -2.42 -1.14 -6.16
C ILE A 115 -2.41 -1.03 -4.64
N ILE A 116 -2.63 -2.13 -3.91
CA ILE A 116 -2.52 -2.16 -2.45
C ILE A 116 -1.15 -1.69 -2.00
N LYS A 117 -0.07 -2.18 -2.63
CA LYS A 117 1.30 -1.73 -2.35
C LYS A 117 1.45 -0.22 -2.49
N LEU A 118 0.98 0.35 -3.60
CA LEU A 118 1.05 1.79 -3.83
C LEU A 118 0.24 2.59 -2.79
N ILE A 119 -0.99 2.15 -2.49
CA ILE A 119 -1.87 2.79 -1.49
C ILE A 119 -1.21 2.80 -0.11
N VAL A 120 -0.64 1.67 0.31
CA VAL A 120 0.07 1.56 1.60
C VAL A 120 1.23 2.54 1.67
N LEU A 121 2.02 2.67 0.61
CA LEU A 121 3.12 3.64 0.57
C LEU A 121 2.60 5.08 0.61
N VAL A 122 1.55 5.42 -0.13
CA VAL A 122 0.93 6.74 -0.07
C VAL A 122 0.39 7.05 1.33
N LEU A 123 -0.19 6.06 2.03
CA LEU A 123 -0.60 6.22 3.43
C LEU A 123 0.58 6.47 4.36
N PHE A 124 1.68 5.74 4.20
CA PHE A 124 2.89 5.99 4.98
C PHE A 124 3.45 7.39 4.75
N ALA A 125 3.46 7.87 3.50
CA ALA A 125 3.85 9.24 3.17
C ALA A 125 2.92 10.27 3.85
N ALA A 126 1.61 10.04 3.82
CA ALA A 126 0.63 10.92 4.45
C ALA A 126 0.78 10.97 5.98
N ILE A 127 0.98 9.83 6.63
CA ILE A 127 1.21 9.74 8.08
C ILE A 127 2.53 10.42 8.47
N LEU A 128 3.59 10.21 7.68
CA LEU A 128 4.89 10.84 7.92
C LEU A 128 4.80 12.37 7.77
N TRP A 129 4.10 12.86 6.75
CA TRP A 129 3.83 14.28 6.56
C TRP A 129 3.00 14.87 7.70
N TYR A 130 1.94 14.16 8.13
CA TYR A 130 1.11 14.59 9.26
C TYR A 130 1.93 14.69 10.56
N THR A 131 2.78 13.69 10.81
CA THR A 131 3.71 13.67 11.95
C THR A 131 4.65 14.86 11.92
N TYR A 132 5.25 15.15 10.77
CA TYR A 132 6.11 16.31 10.57
C TYR A 132 5.40 17.63 10.87
N ARG A 133 4.20 17.84 10.31
CA ARG A 133 3.43 19.08 10.52
C ARG A 133 2.99 19.24 11.98
N SER A 134 2.60 18.14 12.62
CA SER A 134 2.24 18.14 14.04
C SER A 134 3.45 18.43 14.94
N ALA A 135 4.63 17.88 14.62
CA ALA A 135 5.87 18.17 15.33
C ALA A 135 6.32 19.64 15.20
N GLN A 136 5.93 20.33 14.13
CA GLN A 136 6.14 21.77 13.95
C GLN A 136 5.11 22.64 14.70
N GLY A 137 4.26 22.04 15.55
CA GLY A 137 3.27 22.76 16.34
C GLY A 137 2.05 23.24 15.55
N GLN A 138 1.87 22.76 14.32
CA GLN A 138 0.72 23.15 13.52
C GLN A 138 -0.54 22.43 13.96
N GLN A 139 -1.63 23.19 14.12
CA GLN A 139 -2.95 22.63 14.39
C GLN A 139 -3.53 22.07 13.09
N LEU A 140 -3.40 20.76 12.91
CA LEU A 140 -4.04 20.04 11.83
C LEU A 140 -5.51 19.77 12.18
N SER A 141 -6.37 19.72 11.17
CA SER A 141 -7.79 19.48 11.40
C SER A 141 -8.03 18.10 12.01
N LYS A 142 -8.53 18.10 13.24
CA LYS A 142 -8.77 16.91 14.07
C LYS A 142 -9.83 15.98 13.47
N GLY A 143 -10.84 16.55 12.79
CA GLY A 143 -11.97 15.79 12.26
C GLY A 143 -11.71 15.07 10.93
N PHE A 144 -10.74 15.51 10.13
CA PHE A 144 -10.57 15.01 8.76
C PHE A 144 -9.42 14.03 8.57
N PHE A 145 -8.53 13.85 9.56
CA PHE A 145 -7.37 12.97 9.41
C PHE A 145 -7.78 11.52 9.18
N VAL A 146 -8.57 10.93 10.09
CA VAL A 146 -9.03 9.53 9.95
C VAL A 146 -9.92 9.34 8.72
N PRO A 147 -10.93 10.19 8.44
CA PRO A 147 -11.69 10.09 7.20
C PRO A 147 -10.83 10.15 5.92
N ALA A 148 -9.79 11.00 5.89
CA ALA A 148 -8.89 11.08 4.76
C ALA A 148 -8.07 9.79 4.56
N LEU A 149 -7.55 9.20 5.65
CA LEU A 149 -6.84 7.91 5.58
C LEU A 149 -7.77 6.80 5.08
N VAL A 150 -9.01 6.75 5.60
CA VAL A 150 -10.02 5.78 5.15
C VAL A 150 -10.34 5.99 3.67
N PHE A 151 -10.50 7.24 3.22
CA PHE A 151 -10.76 7.55 1.82
C PHE A 151 -9.62 7.06 0.89
N ILE A 152 -8.36 7.29 1.26
CA ILE A 152 -7.17 6.82 0.53
C ILE A 152 -7.15 5.29 0.43
N ILE A 153 -7.58 4.58 1.48
CA ILE A 153 -7.65 3.11 1.47
C ILE A 153 -8.83 2.64 0.63
N VAL A 154 -10.04 3.10 0.93
CA VAL A 154 -11.27 2.45 0.47
C VAL A 154 -11.58 2.79 -0.98
N VAL A 155 -11.49 4.06 -1.38
CA VAL A 155 -11.97 4.50 -2.69
C VAL A 155 -11.20 3.87 -3.85
N PRO A 156 -9.85 3.89 -3.88
CA PRO A 156 -9.12 3.28 -4.99
C PRO A 156 -9.33 1.77 -5.07
N ASN A 157 -9.40 1.07 -3.93
CA ASN A 157 -9.67 -0.37 -3.90
C ASN A 157 -11.09 -0.69 -4.43
N LEU A 158 -12.10 0.07 -4.03
CA LEU A 158 -13.47 -0.10 -4.53
C LEU A 158 -13.56 0.16 -6.03
N LEU A 159 -12.95 1.23 -6.54
CA LEU A 159 -12.95 1.55 -7.97
C LEU A 159 -12.32 0.44 -8.80
N VAL A 160 -11.23 -0.16 -8.31
CA VAL A 160 -10.59 -1.30 -8.96
C VAL A 160 -11.50 -2.51 -8.96
N VAL A 161 -12.11 -2.85 -7.82
CA VAL A 161 -13.05 -3.97 -7.75
C VAL A 161 -14.22 -3.75 -8.72
N ILE A 162 -14.81 -2.56 -8.77
CA ILE A 162 -15.89 -2.21 -9.70
C ILE A 162 -15.43 -2.31 -11.16
N TYR A 163 -14.27 -1.75 -11.49
CA TYR A 163 -13.69 -1.82 -12.84
C TYR A 163 -13.49 -3.28 -13.27
N LEU A 164 -12.94 -4.10 -12.37
CA LEU A 164 -12.74 -5.52 -12.61
C LEU A 164 -14.07 -6.23 -12.84
N ILE A 165 -15.07 -6.05 -11.96
CA ILE A 165 -16.42 -6.63 -12.12
C ILE A 165 -17.03 -6.25 -13.49
N LYS A 166 -16.99 -4.97 -13.87
CA LYS A 166 -17.49 -4.51 -15.19
C LYS A 166 -16.70 -5.08 -16.36
N SER A 167 -15.40 -5.28 -16.20
CA SER A 167 -14.56 -5.98 -17.19
C SER A 167 -14.97 -7.45 -17.37
N PHE A 168 -15.63 -8.06 -16.39
CA PHE A 168 -16.17 -9.42 -16.51
C PHE A 168 -17.58 -9.46 -17.11
N SER A 169 -18.43 -8.46 -16.87
CA SER A 169 -19.81 -8.44 -17.36
C SER A 169 -19.94 -8.10 -18.86
N LYS A 170 -18.86 -7.70 -19.52
CA LYS A 170 -18.81 -7.33 -20.95
C LYS A 170 -18.24 -8.44 -21.85
N ARG A 171 -18.30 -9.71 -21.44
CA ARG A 171 -17.98 -10.86 -22.29
C ARG A 171 -19.03 -11.94 -22.13
#